data_AF-A0A0Q6SYE4-F1
#
_entry.id   AF-A0A0Q6SYE4-F1
#
_cell.length_a   1.000
_cell.length_b   1.000
_cell.length_c   1.000
_cell.angle_alpha   90.00
_cell.angle_beta   90.00
_cell.angle_gamma   90.00
#
_symmetry.space_group_name_H-M   'P 1'
#
loop_
_entity.id
_entity.type
_entity.pdbx_description
1 polymer ?
#
loop_
_entity_poly.entity_id
_entity_poly.type
_entity_poly.pdbx_seq_one_letter_code
_entity_poly.pdbx_strand_id
1 'polypeptide(L)'
;MGMLDLKVEDHQILVERMLQLLIERGRFDQAYEFARRARMLSIEHRQQIRDFIHQAWRAPGSVAWTRDIAPRLNEARQHIHARQEEDRRMEESVREQLIQVTDPQARQQLGRLDEVLKSASSVRAHLQVDVTGAGDKFMSAQAGAFRSRRPSSFPDLETGLLPDALATSQHELVKHVDELVLSLYPAVFPKAPDLSDLLALLLTKREFDAPSDEIGEVGEMLPFVVYEDPFPEEMAQAVQAWIGRKFAIGGSWTIDELLAAAEDEDMSLLERQCIVYALYRSFPESENLFGGMKARADGTFDSDVAAGDNLRFDPVETR
;
A
#
# COMPACT_ATOMS: atom_id res chain seq x y z
N MET A 1 -10.62 -17.23 57.07
CA MET A 1 -11.01 -17.90 55.80
C MET A 1 -9.96 -18.96 55.52
N GLY A 2 -10.31 -20.23 55.69
CA GLY A 2 -9.42 -21.35 55.40
C GLY A 2 -9.33 -21.55 53.90
N MET A 3 -8.11 -21.55 53.38
CA MET A 3 -7.79 -21.78 51.97
C MET A 3 -8.00 -23.27 51.68
N LEU A 4 -9.17 -23.62 51.15
CA LEU A 4 -9.38 -24.93 50.51
C LEU A 4 -8.66 -24.87 49.16
N ASP A 5 -7.49 -25.50 49.08
CA ASP A 5 -6.82 -25.81 47.82
C ASP A 5 -7.68 -26.85 47.07
N LEU A 6 -8.66 -26.34 46.35
CA LEU A 6 -9.50 -27.10 45.42
C LEU A 6 -8.74 -27.22 44.10
N LYS A 7 -8.86 -28.38 43.45
CA LYS A 7 -8.36 -28.55 42.07
C LYS A 7 -8.95 -27.46 41.18
N VAL A 8 -8.18 -26.98 40.21
CA VAL A 8 -8.54 -25.81 39.39
C VAL A 8 -9.90 -25.99 38.69
N GLU A 9 -10.29 -27.22 38.32
CA GLU A 9 -11.63 -27.50 37.79
C GLU A 9 -12.75 -27.28 38.82
N ASP A 10 -12.58 -27.75 40.06
CA ASP A 10 -13.56 -27.61 41.14
C ASP A 10 -13.76 -26.13 41.50
N HIS A 11 -12.68 -25.34 41.49
CA HIS A 11 -12.75 -23.91 41.76
C HIS A 11 -13.62 -23.17 40.74
N GLN A 12 -13.53 -23.53 39.46
CA GLN A 12 -14.27 -22.82 38.41
C GLN A 12 -15.75 -23.21 38.37
N ILE A 13 -16.09 -24.48 38.65
CA ILE A 13 -17.49 -24.91 38.81
C ILE A 13 -18.11 -24.19 40.02
N LEU A 14 -17.36 -24.03 41.10
CA LEU A 14 -17.81 -23.28 42.28
C LEU A 14 -18.03 -21.79 41.98
N VAL A 15 -17.13 -21.16 41.24
CA VAL A 15 -17.26 -19.77 40.78
C VAL A 15 -18.56 -19.60 40.00
N GLU A 16 -18.82 -20.49 39.05
CA GLU A 16 -20.01 -20.47 38.20
C GLU A 16 -21.30 -20.66 38.99
N ARG A 17 -21.36 -21.70 39.84
CA ARG A 17 -22.52 -21.95 40.70
C ARG A 17 -22.76 -20.81 41.67
N MET A 18 -21.70 -20.19 42.18
CA MET A 18 -21.83 -19.05 43.08
C MET A 18 -22.35 -17.79 42.36
N LEU A 19 -21.94 -17.53 41.12
CA LEU A 19 -22.52 -16.46 40.29
C LEU A 19 -24.01 -16.72 40.06
N GLN A 20 -24.36 -17.91 39.62
CA GLN A 20 -25.75 -18.29 39.36
C GLN A 20 -26.63 -18.12 40.62
N LEU A 21 -26.17 -18.62 41.78
CA LEU A 21 -26.88 -18.47 43.05
C LEU A 21 -27.01 -17.01 43.50
N LEU A 22 -26.00 -16.17 43.26
CA LEU A 22 -26.07 -14.74 43.61
C LEU A 22 -27.06 -14.00 42.71
N ILE A 23 -27.10 -14.34 41.43
CA ILE A 23 -28.02 -13.81 40.43
C ILE A 23 -29.46 -14.23 40.78
N GLU A 24 -29.71 -15.52 41.04
CA GLU A 24 -31.04 -16.04 41.44
C GLU A 24 -31.56 -15.41 42.75
N ARG A 25 -30.66 -15.06 43.68
CA ARG A 25 -31.01 -14.41 44.95
C ARG A 25 -31.11 -12.88 44.86
N GLY A 26 -30.96 -12.30 43.66
CA GLY A 26 -31.01 -10.85 43.45
C GLY A 26 -29.84 -10.07 44.07
N ARG A 27 -28.73 -10.73 44.41
CA ARG A 27 -27.55 -10.12 45.05
C ARG A 27 -26.56 -9.63 44.00
N PHE A 28 -27.02 -8.73 43.12
CA PHE A 28 -26.30 -8.33 41.91
C PHE A 28 -24.96 -7.64 42.17
N ASP A 29 -24.84 -6.81 43.22
CA ASP A 29 -23.56 -6.18 43.56
C ASP A 29 -22.47 -7.20 43.92
N GLN A 30 -22.85 -8.30 44.58
CA GLN A 30 -21.89 -9.35 44.93
C GLN A 30 -21.55 -10.24 43.74
N ALA A 31 -22.52 -10.50 42.87
CA ALA A 31 -22.27 -11.13 41.60
C ALA A 31 -21.30 -10.28 40.76
N TYR A 32 -21.48 -8.96 40.74
CA TYR A 32 -20.61 -8.01 40.05
C TYR A 32 -19.16 -8.07 40.54
N GLU A 33 -18.93 -7.92 41.85
CA GLU A 33 -17.56 -7.96 42.40
C GLU A 33 -16.88 -9.32 42.20
N PHE A 34 -17.67 -10.39 42.14
CA PHE A 34 -17.16 -11.71 41.88
C PHE A 34 -16.82 -11.91 40.39
N ALA A 35 -17.69 -11.47 39.48
CA ALA A 35 -17.44 -11.46 38.03
C ALA A 35 -16.22 -10.61 37.68
N ARG A 36 -16.04 -9.46 38.35
CA ARG A 36 -14.88 -8.58 38.17
C ARG A 36 -13.57 -9.27 38.56
N ARG A 37 -13.55 -10.02 39.66
CA ARG A 37 -12.39 -10.84 40.06
C ARG A 37 -12.12 -11.96 39.07
N ALA A 38 -13.16 -12.68 38.64
CA ALA A 38 -13.03 -13.73 37.63
C ALA A 38 -12.48 -13.17 36.30
N ARG A 39 -12.92 -11.97 35.88
CA ARG A 39 -12.37 -11.27 34.72
C ARG A 39 -10.88 -10.97 34.87
N MET A 40 -10.45 -10.51 36.05
CA MET A 40 -9.04 -10.22 36.32
C MET A 40 -8.18 -11.48 36.17
N LEU A 41 -8.64 -12.60 36.72
CA LEU A 41 -7.96 -13.90 36.57
C LEU A 41 -7.90 -14.34 35.10
N SER A 42 -8.94 -14.10 34.31
CA SER A 42 -8.93 -14.39 32.86
C SER A 42 -7.88 -13.54 32.11
N ILE A 43 -7.71 -12.27 32.50
CA ILE A 43 -6.70 -11.38 31.91
C ILE A 43 -5.29 -11.88 32.26
N GLU A 44 -5.05 -12.22 33.52
CA GLU A 44 -3.77 -12.77 33.99
C GLU A 44 -3.43 -14.08 33.28
N HIS A 45 -4.39 -15.00 33.20
CA HIS A 45 -4.19 -16.28 32.52
C HIS A 45 -3.89 -16.10 31.03
N ARG A 46 -4.60 -15.19 30.35
CA ARG A 46 -4.28 -14.84 28.96
C ARG A 46 -2.86 -14.30 28.82
N GLN A 47 -2.43 -13.43 29.74
CA GLN A 47 -1.09 -12.87 29.72
C GLN A 47 -0.04 -13.97 29.90
N GLN A 48 -0.24 -14.88 30.86
CA GLN A 48 0.66 -16.04 31.07
C GLN A 48 0.80 -16.91 29.81
N ILE A 49 -0.30 -17.22 29.13
CA ILE A 49 -0.26 -18.00 27.89
C ILE A 49 0.45 -17.22 26.79
N ARG A 50 0.18 -15.92 26.66
CA ARG A 50 0.83 -15.06 25.66
C ARG A 50 2.34 -14.97 25.90
N ASP A 51 2.78 -14.80 27.14
CA ASP A 51 4.20 -14.75 27.50
C ASP A 51 4.88 -16.09 27.22
N PHE A 52 4.22 -17.21 27.53
CA PHE A 52 4.69 -18.55 27.18
C PHE A 52 4.87 -18.71 25.66
N ILE A 53 3.87 -18.30 24.87
CA ILE A 53 3.92 -18.33 23.40
C ILE A 53 5.08 -17.45 22.88
N HIS A 54 5.22 -16.23 23.39
CA HIS A 54 6.29 -15.32 22.98
C HIS A 54 7.68 -15.83 23.33
N GLN A 55 7.84 -16.45 24.51
CA GLN A 55 9.11 -17.05 24.91
C GLN A 55 9.49 -18.18 23.96
N ALA A 56 8.53 -19.04 23.59
CA ALA A 56 8.74 -20.09 22.61
C ALA A 56 9.16 -19.55 21.23
N TRP A 57 8.63 -18.41 20.80
CA TRP A 57 9.01 -17.77 19.52
C TRP A 57 10.39 -17.15 19.52
N ARG A 58 10.87 -16.63 20.66
CA ARG A 58 12.20 -15.98 20.72
C ARG A 58 13.35 -16.95 20.49
N ALA A 59 13.16 -18.22 20.86
CA ALA A 59 14.18 -19.25 20.73
C ALA A 59 13.57 -20.56 20.17
N PRO A 60 13.12 -20.58 18.90
CA PRO A 60 12.40 -21.71 18.33
C PRO A 60 13.25 -22.98 18.23
N GLY A 61 14.58 -22.86 18.25
CA GLY A 61 15.50 -24.01 18.28
C GLY A 61 15.65 -24.67 19.66
N SER A 62 15.21 -24.01 20.74
CA SER A 62 15.34 -24.51 22.12
C SER A 62 14.09 -25.25 22.63
N VAL A 63 13.01 -25.24 21.86
CA VAL A 63 11.69 -25.74 22.29
C VAL A 63 11.15 -26.70 21.24
N ALA A 64 10.68 -27.87 21.66
CA ALA A 64 10.06 -28.85 20.77
C ALA A 64 8.54 -28.61 20.70
N TRP A 65 8.02 -28.31 19.51
CA TRP A 65 6.58 -28.05 19.31
C TRP A 65 5.68 -29.14 19.90
N THR A 66 5.91 -30.41 19.51
CA THR A 66 5.07 -31.55 19.90
C THR A 66 5.10 -31.85 21.40
N ARG A 67 6.23 -31.60 22.06
CA ARG A 67 6.42 -31.95 23.47
C ARG A 67 6.10 -30.80 24.41
N ASP A 68 6.52 -29.58 24.07
CA ASP A 68 6.57 -28.47 25.00
C ASP A 68 5.44 -27.46 24.77
N ILE A 69 5.04 -27.22 23.51
CA ILE A 69 4.09 -26.16 23.14
C ILE A 69 2.69 -26.74 22.88
N ALA A 70 2.59 -27.71 21.98
CA ALA A 70 1.32 -28.25 21.51
C ALA A 70 0.42 -28.79 22.65
N PRO A 71 0.94 -29.51 23.67
CA PRO A 71 0.11 -29.98 24.77
C PRO A 71 -0.51 -28.83 25.57
N ARG A 72 0.28 -27.80 25.92
CA ARG A 72 -0.18 -26.62 26.67
C ARG A 72 -1.20 -25.81 25.88
N LEU A 73 -1.01 -25.64 24.57
CA LEU A 73 -2.00 -24.97 23.72
C LEU A 73 -3.27 -25.81 23.53
N ASN A 74 -3.17 -27.15 23.56
CA ASN A 74 -4.35 -28.01 23.51
C ASN A 74 -5.16 -27.95 24.80
N GLU A 75 -4.48 -27.97 25.95
CA GLU A 75 -5.09 -27.76 27.27
C GLU A 75 -5.79 -26.40 27.33
N ALA A 76 -5.12 -25.33 26.90
CA ALA A 76 -5.72 -24.00 26.81
C ALA A 76 -6.96 -23.98 25.89
N ARG A 77 -6.93 -24.63 24.72
CA ARG A 77 -8.09 -24.72 23.81
C ARG A 77 -9.27 -25.45 24.45
N GLN A 78 -9.02 -26.58 25.10
CA GLN A 78 -10.05 -27.34 25.80
C GLN A 78 -10.68 -26.50 26.91
N HIS A 79 -9.85 -25.80 27.68
CA HIS A 79 -10.29 -24.90 28.74
C HIS A 79 -11.15 -23.75 28.22
N ILE A 80 -10.70 -23.07 27.15
CA ILE A 80 -11.43 -21.95 26.55
C ILE A 80 -12.78 -22.43 25.99
N HIS A 81 -12.80 -23.55 25.26
CA HIS A 81 -14.03 -24.09 24.67
C HIS A 81 -15.06 -24.46 25.76
N ALA A 82 -14.62 -25.12 26.83
CA ALA A 82 -15.49 -25.45 27.95
C ALA A 82 -16.07 -24.17 28.60
N ARG A 83 -15.30 -23.08 28.65
CA ARG A 83 -15.73 -21.82 29.27
C ARG A 83 -16.63 -20.97 28.39
N GLN A 84 -16.44 -20.96 27.08
CA GLN A 84 -17.26 -20.15 26.17
C GLN A 84 -18.74 -20.54 26.18
N GLU A 85 -19.04 -21.85 26.28
CA GLU A 85 -20.43 -22.31 26.34
C GLU A 85 -21.11 -21.87 27.65
N GLU A 86 -20.41 -21.97 28.79
CA GLU A 86 -20.98 -21.54 30.07
C GLU A 86 -21.10 -20.01 30.19
N ASP A 87 -20.14 -19.26 29.65
CA ASP A 87 -20.23 -17.81 29.55
C ASP A 87 -21.47 -17.38 28.77
N ARG A 88 -21.73 -18.02 27.63
CA ARG A 88 -22.89 -17.74 26.78
C ARG A 88 -24.19 -17.99 27.53
N ARG A 89 -24.30 -19.11 28.25
CA ARG A 89 -25.47 -19.41 29.10
C ARG A 89 -25.66 -18.37 30.20
N MET A 90 -24.58 -17.92 30.82
CA MET A 90 -24.63 -16.92 31.88
C MET A 90 -25.03 -15.54 31.36
N GLU A 91 -24.50 -15.12 30.21
CA GLU A 91 -24.91 -13.89 29.52
C GLU A 91 -26.38 -13.91 29.10
N GLU A 92 -26.86 -15.04 28.57
CA GLU A 92 -28.27 -15.25 28.23
C GLU A 92 -29.16 -15.13 29.50
N SER A 93 -28.79 -15.79 30.59
CA SER A 93 -29.53 -15.72 31.87
C SER A 93 -29.59 -14.31 32.44
N VAL A 94 -28.48 -13.56 32.43
CA VAL A 94 -28.46 -12.16 32.90
C VAL A 94 -29.31 -11.26 32.00
N ARG A 95 -29.29 -11.48 30.68
CA ARG A 95 -30.12 -10.72 29.73
C ARG A 95 -31.61 -10.98 29.94
N GLU A 96 -32.01 -12.22 30.19
CA GLU A 96 -33.40 -12.56 30.54
C GLU A 96 -33.84 -11.87 31.83
N GLN A 97 -33.00 -11.87 32.87
CA GLN A 97 -33.30 -11.15 34.11
C GLN A 97 -33.39 -9.64 33.92
N LEU A 98 -32.57 -9.05 33.05
CA LEU A 98 -32.63 -7.63 32.72
C LEU A 98 -33.99 -7.23 32.12
N ILE A 99 -34.65 -8.15 31.41
CA ILE A 99 -35.99 -7.95 30.83
C ILE A 99 -37.06 -8.03 31.93
N GLN A 100 -36.92 -8.95 32.89
CA GLN A 100 -37.92 -9.20 33.93
C GLN A 100 -37.87 -8.16 35.06
N VAL A 101 -36.70 -7.58 35.35
CA VAL A 101 -36.53 -6.63 36.46
C VAL A 101 -37.14 -5.26 36.12
N THR A 102 -38.10 -4.83 36.95
CA THR A 102 -38.77 -3.52 36.86
C THR A 102 -38.11 -2.46 37.74
N ASP A 103 -37.42 -2.87 38.82
CA ASP A 103 -36.75 -1.93 39.72
C ASP A 103 -35.55 -1.25 39.01
N PRO A 104 -35.51 0.10 38.93
CA PRO A 104 -34.45 0.82 38.24
C PRO A 104 -33.06 0.60 38.84
N GLN A 105 -32.94 0.41 40.16
CA GLN A 105 -31.65 0.18 40.81
C GLN A 105 -31.10 -1.21 40.46
N ALA A 106 -31.91 -2.26 40.64
CA ALA A 106 -31.56 -3.62 40.25
C ALA A 106 -31.23 -3.73 38.75
N ARG A 107 -31.98 -3.04 37.89
CA ARG A 107 -31.71 -2.98 36.45
C ARG A 107 -30.34 -2.37 36.14
N GLN A 108 -29.95 -1.31 36.86
CA GLN A 108 -28.63 -0.71 36.71
C GLN A 108 -27.52 -1.67 37.15
N GLN A 109 -27.70 -2.37 38.28
CA GLN A 109 -26.71 -3.34 38.79
C GLN A 109 -26.53 -4.52 37.85
N LEU A 110 -27.63 -5.07 37.32
CA LEU A 110 -27.60 -6.12 36.30
C LEU A 110 -26.94 -5.65 35.00
N GLY A 111 -27.17 -4.41 34.58
CA GLY A 111 -26.49 -3.82 33.43
C GLY A 111 -24.96 -3.76 33.59
N ARG A 112 -24.47 -3.40 34.78
CA ARG A 112 -23.02 -3.43 35.08
C ARG A 112 -22.47 -4.85 35.10
N LEU A 113 -23.25 -5.82 35.58
CA LEU A 113 -22.88 -7.23 35.57
C LEU A 113 -22.76 -7.76 34.13
N ASP A 114 -23.74 -7.48 33.27
CA ASP A 114 -23.74 -7.83 31.84
C ASP A 114 -22.51 -7.26 31.12
N GLU A 115 -22.15 -6.00 31.40
CA GLU A 115 -20.95 -5.38 30.81
C GLU A 115 -19.65 -6.09 31.21
N VAL A 116 -19.52 -6.48 32.49
CA VAL A 116 -18.33 -7.21 32.97
C VAL A 116 -18.26 -8.61 32.36
N LEU A 117 -19.38 -9.32 32.25
CA LEU A 117 -19.44 -10.64 31.62
C LEU A 117 -19.05 -10.58 30.14
N LYS A 118 -19.62 -9.63 29.38
CA LYS A 118 -19.22 -9.38 27.98
C LYS A 118 -17.74 -9.06 27.83
N SER A 119 -17.20 -8.24 28.74
CA SER A 119 -15.77 -7.92 28.73
C SER A 119 -14.92 -9.16 29.00
N ALA A 120 -15.32 -10.03 29.93
CA ALA A 120 -14.63 -11.29 30.22
C ALA A 120 -14.70 -12.27 29.03
N SER A 121 -15.86 -12.39 28.39
CA SER A 121 -16.07 -13.18 27.18
C SER A 121 -15.20 -12.68 26.03
N SER A 122 -15.11 -11.35 25.84
CA SER A 122 -14.20 -10.73 24.87
C SER A 122 -12.74 -11.09 25.14
N VAL A 123 -12.28 -11.02 26.40
CA VAL A 123 -10.90 -11.41 26.76
C VAL A 123 -10.61 -12.86 26.35
N ARG A 124 -11.55 -13.77 26.60
CA ARG A 124 -11.44 -15.19 26.20
C ARG A 124 -11.47 -15.39 24.69
N ALA A 125 -12.34 -14.68 23.97
CA ALA A 125 -12.36 -14.73 22.50
C ALA A 125 -11.02 -14.31 21.90
N HIS A 126 -10.40 -13.26 22.45
CA HIS A 126 -9.07 -12.87 22.00
C HIS A 126 -7.99 -13.90 22.36
N LEU A 127 -8.06 -14.53 23.54
CA LEU A 127 -7.17 -15.63 23.90
C LEU A 127 -7.32 -16.81 22.91
N GLN A 128 -8.54 -17.14 22.49
CA GLN A 128 -8.80 -18.17 21.47
C GLN A 128 -8.07 -17.85 20.16
N VAL A 129 -8.11 -16.58 19.72
CA VAL A 129 -7.38 -16.11 18.53
C VAL A 129 -5.87 -16.23 18.73
N ASP A 130 -5.36 -15.78 19.88
CA ASP A 130 -3.92 -15.86 20.22
C ASP A 130 -3.42 -17.31 20.19
N VAL A 131 -4.19 -18.26 20.75
CA VAL A 131 -3.84 -19.69 20.82
C VAL A 131 -3.97 -20.38 19.46
N THR A 132 -5.01 -20.08 18.68
CA THR A 132 -5.21 -20.69 17.36
C THR A 132 -4.11 -20.27 16.38
N GLY A 133 -3.74 -18.98 16.37
CA GLY A 133 -2.67 -18.47 15.52
C GLY A 133 -1.24 -18.74 16.03
N ALA A 134 -1.08 -19.35 17.21
CA ALA A 134 0.25 -19.58 17.79
C ALA A 134 1.10 -20.57 16.97
N GLY A 135 0.46 -21.53 16.30
CA GLY A 135 1.12 -22.52 15.45
C GLY A 135 1.79 -21.89 14.25
N ASP A 136 1.04 -21.13 13.45
CA ASP A 136 1.56 -20.49 12.25
C ASP A 136 2.71 -19.52 12.59
N LYS A 137 2.58 -18.78 13.69
CA LYS A 137 3.62 -17.88 14.17
C LYS A 137 4.87 -18.63 14.62
N PHE A 138 4.73 -19.77 15.30
CA PHE A 138 5.86 -20.62 15.65
C PHE A 138 6.54 -21.20 14.41
N MET A 139 5.77 -21.73 13.45
CA MET A 139 6.31 -22.28 12.20
C MET A 139 7.05 -21.21 11.39
N SER A 140 6.51 -19.98 11.32
CA SER A 140 7.17 -18.85 10.69
C SER A 140 8.48 -18.48 11.40
N ALA A 141 8.48 -18.43 12.73
CA ALA A 141 9.68 -18.16 13.52
C ALA A 141 10.74 -19.26 13.34
N GLN A 142 10.33 -20.52 13.32
CA GLN A 142 11.19 -21.66 13.09
C GLN A 142 11.79 -21.65 11.67
N ALA A 143 10.99 -21.35 10.65
CA ALA A 143 11.46 -21.17 9.28
C ALA A 143 12.48 -20.03 9.18
N GLY A 144 12.27 -18.93 9.93
CA GLY A 144 13.23 -17.83 10.05
C GLY A 144 14.55 -18.25 10.72
N ALA A 145 14.50 -19.14 11.71
CA ALA A 145 15.69 -19.64 12.40
C ALA A 145 16.54 -20.58 11.53
N PHE A 146 15.93 -21.29 10.57
CA PHE A 146 16.65 -22.11 9.59
C PHE A 146 17.23 -21.32 8.42
N ARG A 147 16.92 -20.03 8.29
CA ARG A 147 17.61 -19.17 7.31
C ARG A 147 19.07 -19.02 7.73
N SER A 148 19.99 -19.08 6.78
CA SER A 148 21.39 -18.74 7.03
C SER A 148 21.43 -17.33 7.62
N ARG A 149 21.82 -17.24 8.90
CA ARG A 149 22.00 -15.95 9.55
C ARG A 149 23.10 -15.24 8.75
N ARG A 150 22.81 -14.05 8.22
CA ARG A 150 23.88 -13.16 7.79
C ARG A 150 24.79 -12.99 9.01
N PRO A 151 26.09 -13.31 8.92
CA PRO A 151 26.98 -13.01 10.02
C PRO A 151 26.81 -11.52 10.34
N SER A 152 26.37 -11.21 11.57
CA SER A 152 26.35 -9.84 12.06
C SER A 152 27.77 -9.34 11.98
N SER A 153 27.96 -8.27 11.22
CA SER A 153 29.22 -8.00 10.55
C SER A 153 30.33 -7.39 11.40
N PHE A 154 30.17 -7.35 12.71
CA PHE A 154 31.17 -6.74 13.59
C PHE A 154 31.57 -7.71 14.70
N PRO A 155 32.87 -7.93 14.92
CA PRO A 155 33.35 -8.61 16.12
C PRO A 155 32.96 -7.79 17.36
N ASP A 156 32.92 -8.44 18.52
CA ASP A 156 32.69 -7.74 19.79
C ASP A 156 33.85 -6.77 20.06
N LEU A 157 33.57 -5.48 19.91
CA LEU A 157 34.55 -4.42 20.06
C LEU A 157 34.89 -4.20 21.54
N GLU A 158 33.91 -4.25 22.42
CA GLU A 158 34.06 -3.80 23.81
C GLU A 158 34.77 -4.85 24.66
N THR A 159 34.42 -6.13 24.50
CA THR A 159 34.98 -7.20 25.33
C THR A 159 36.12 -7.96 24.65
N GLY A 160 36.22 -7.90 23.33
CA GLY A 160 37.24 -8.61 22.54
C GLY A 160 38.30 -7.68 21.98
N LEU A 161 37.92 -6.83 21.01
CA LEU A 161 38.89 -6.15 20.16
C LEU A 161 39.62 -4.97 20.86
N LEU A 162 38.88 -4.10 21.57
CA LEU A 162 39.43 -2.88 22.17
C LEU A 162 40.41 -3.16 23.31
N PRO A 163 40.17 -4.11 24.23
CA PRO A 163 41.12 -4.45 25.29
C PRO A 163 42.47 -4.91 24.73
N ASP A 164 42.47 -5.78 23.71
CA ASP A 164 43.68 -6.30 23.09
C ASP A 164 44.41 -5.24 22.25
N ALA A 165 43.66 -4.35 21.59
CA ALA A 165 44.23 -3.20 20.88
C ALA A 165 44.91 -2.23 21.86
N LEU A 166 44.27 -1.91 23.00
CA LEU A 166 44.85 -1.02 24.01
C LEU A 166 46.10 -1.60 24.69
N ALA A 167 46.24 -2.93 24.74
CA ALA A 167 47.42 -3.61 25.25
C ALA A 167 48.58 -3.66 24.24
N THR A 168 48.31 -3.38 22.96
CA THR A 168 49.30 -3.45 21.87
C THR A 168 50.06 -2.13 21.73
N SER A 169 51.35 -2.20 21.38
CA SER A 169 52.16 -0.98 21.19
C SER A 169 51.61 -0.12 20.05
N GLN A 170 51.58 1.20 20.26
CA GLN A 170 51.05 2.16 19.29
C GLN A 170 51.75 2.08 17.91
N HIS A 171 53.04 1.77 17.89
CA HIS A 171 53.83 1.63 16.67
C HIS A 171 53.40 0.43 15.82
N GLU A 172 53.08 -0.72 16.45
CA GLU A 172 52.57 -1.90 15.75
C GLU A 172 51.13 -1.69 15.27
N LEU A 173 50.30 -1.00 16.06
CA LEU A 173 48.94 -0.66 15.66
C LEU A 173 48.92 0.18 14.39
N VAL A 174 49.67 1.30 14.35
CA VAL A 174 49.68 2.21 13.20
C VAL A 174 50.08 1.49 11.91
N LYS A 175 50.97 0.51 11.98
CA LYS A 175 51.41 -0.28 10.83
C LYS A 175 50.28 -1.15 10.24
N HIS A 176 49.33 -1.58 11.05
CA HIS A 176 48.27 -2.53 10.67
C HIS A 176 46.84 -1.95 10.79
N VAL A 177 46.69 -0.63 10.99
CA VAL A 177 45.37 0.04 11.12
C VAL A 177 44.47 -0.26 9.92
N ASP A 178 44.99 -0.18 8.69
CA ASP A 178 44.17 -0.36 7.49
C ASP A 178 43.66 -1.80 7.35
N GLU A 179 44.52 -2.80 7.65
CA GLU A 179 44.16 -4.22 7.64
C GLU A 179 43.13 -4.55 8.73
N LEU A 180 43.30 -3.97 9.92
CA LEU A 180 42.38 -4.12 11.03
C LEU A 180 41.02 -3.49 10.71
N VAL A 181 40.99 -2.28 10.13
CA VAL A 181 39.77 -1.62 9.67
C VAL A 181 39.06 -2.44 8.60
N LEU A 182 39.79 -3.02 7.63
CA LEU A 182 39.22 -3.90 6.61
C LEU A 182 38.61 -5.18 7.22
N SER A 183 39.20 -5.74 8.28
CA SER A 183 38.68 -6.92 8.97
C SER A 183 37.35 -6.67 9.71
N LEU A 184 37.05 -5.40 10.02
CA LEU A 184 35.77 -5.01 10.64
C LEU A 184 34.62 -4.98 9.63
N TYR A 185 34.90 -4.99 8.33
CA TYR A 185 33.88 -5.08 7.31
C TYR A 185 33.60 -6.56 6.99
N PRO A 186 32.32 -6.97 6.91
CA PRO A 186 32.00 -8.32 6.51
C PRO A 186 32.38 -8.51 5.04
N ALA A 187 32.70 -9.74 4.66
CA ALA A 187 32.73 -10.10 3.25
C ALA A 187 31.32 -9.87 2.65
N VAL A 188 31.16 -8.80 1.87
CA VAL A 188 29.94 -8.53 1.12
C VAL A 188 29.97 -9.43 -0.11
N PHE A 189 29.26 -10.55 -0.05
CA PHE A 189 29.02 -11.34 -1.25
C PHE A 189 28.18 -10.49 -2.21
N PRO A 190 28.59 -10.35 -3.49
CA PRO A 190 27.75 -9.72 -4.49
C PRO A 190 26.43 -10.49 -4.54
N LYS A 191 25.29 -9.78 -4.49
CA LYS A 191 23.98 -10.41 -4.64
C LYS A 191 23.90 -11.00 -6.05
N ALA A 192 24.12 -12.31 -6.17
CA ALA A 192 23.75 -13.02 -7.38
C ALA A 192 22.21 -12.93 -7.47
N PRO A 193 21.64 -12.44 -8.58
CA PRO A 193 20.20 -12.45 -8.73
C PRO A 193 19.72 -13.91 -8.70
N ASP A 194 18.70 -14.18 -7.90
CA ASP A 194 18.06 -15.50 -7.91
C ASP A 194 17.42 -15.70 -9.29
N LEU A 195 17.77 -16.81 -9.94
CA LEU A 195 17.27 -17.14 -11.27
C LEU A 195 15.75 -17.36 -11.23
N SER A 196 15.23 -17.84 -10.10
CA SER A 196 13.79 -18.00 -9.88
C SER A 196 13.07 -16.66 -9.75
N ASP A 197 13.65 -15.69 -9.05
CA ASP A 197 13.08 -14.33 -8.95
C ASP A 197 13.17 -13.59 -10.29
N LEU A 198 14.28 -13.73 -11.02
CA LEU A 198 14.41 -13.19 -12.39
C LEU A 198 13.39 -13.81 -13.34
N LEU A 199 13.21 -15.13 -13.29
CA LEU A 199 12.22 -15.82 -14.10
C LEU A 199 10.80 -15.37 -13.72
N ALA A 200 10.50 -15.26 -12.42
CA ALA A 200 9.22 -14.75 -11.95
C ALA A 200 8.98 -13.32 -12.43
N LEU A 201 10.01 -12.46 -12.39
CA LEU A 201 9.94 -11.07 -12.84
C LEU A 201 9.76 -10.96 -14.36
N LEU A 202 10.40 -11.83 -15.13
CA LEU A 202 10.22 -11.94 -16.59
C LEU A 202 8.86 -12.54 -16.97
N LEU A 203 8.30 -13.41 -16.12
CA LEU A 203 7.00 -14.04 -16.31
C LEU A 203 5.84 -13.19 -15.78
N THR A 204 6.10 -12.21 -14.91
CA THR A 204 5.11 -11.17 -14.60
C THR A 204 4.77 -10.47 -15.89
N LYS A 205 3.55 -10.69 -16.36
CA LYS A 205 2.97 -9.95 -17.48
C LYS A 205 3.10 -8.49 -17.13
N ARG A 206 3.94 -7.75 -17.85
CA ARG A 206 3.96 -6.29 -17.78
C ARG A 206 2.54 -5.88 -18.14
N GLU A 207 1.80 -5.31 -17.19
CA GLU A 207 0.63 -4.52 -17.52
C GLU A 207 1.18 -3.39 -18.38
N PHE A 208 1.09 -3.55 -19.71
CA PHE A 208 0.89 -2.38 -20.53
C PHE A 208 -0.36 -1.73 -19.94
N ASP A 209 -0.26 -0.48 -19.50
CA ASP A 209 -1.43 0.37 -19.30
C ASP A 209 -2.22 0.28 -20.61
N ALA A 210 -3.20 -0.62 -20.62
CA ALA A 210 -4.30 -0.50 -21.54
C ALA A 210 -4.93 0.85 -21.19
N PRO A 211 -5.22 1.71 -22.17
CA PRO A 211 -6.02 2.89 -21.89
C PRO A 211 -7.31 2.40 -21.23
N SER A 212 -7.44 2.66 -19.93
CA SER A 212 -8.52 2.12 -19.12
C SER A 212 -9.83 2.77 -19.58
N ASP A 213 -10.80 1.95 -19.97
CA ASP A 213 -12.21 2.33 -20.21
C ASP A 213 -12.95 2.67 -18.90
N GLU A 214 -12.26 3.21 -17.90
CA GLU A 214 -12.87 3.68 -16.66
C GLU A 214 -13.12 5.19 -16.75
N ILE A 215 -14.28 5.51 -17.31
CA ILE A 215 -15.02 6.71 -16.95
C ILE A 215 -15.38 6.56 -15.47
N GLY A 216 -14.49 7.08 -14.63
CA GLY A 216 -14.53 6.96 -13.19
C GLY A 216 -13.75 8.11 -12.59
N GLU A 217 -14.23 9.30 -12.90
CA GLU A 217 -13.99 10.49 -12.10
C GLU A 217 -14.03 10.13 -10.59
N VAL A 218 -13.14 10.65 -9.75
CA VAL A 218 -12.45 11.90 -9.98
C VAL A 218 -11.17 11.92 -9.14
N GLY A 219 -10.08 11.33 -9.62
CA GLY A 219 -8.85 12.12 -9.51
C GLY A 219 -9.19 13.40 -10.25
N GLU A 220 -9.22 14.56 -9.57
CA GLU A 220 -9.66 15.85 -10.14
C GLU A 220 -9.38 15.85 -11.63
N MET A 221 -10.43 15.63 -12.45
CA MET A 221 -10.26 15.61 -13.88
C MET A 221 -9.88 17.03 -14.19
N LEU A 222 -8.59 17.27 -14.38
CA LEU A 222 -8.17 18.42 -15.13
C LEU A 222 -8.95 18.26 -16.44
N PRO A 223 -9.91 19.15 -16.73
CA PRO A 223 -10.74 19.00 -17.90
C PRO A 223 -9.80 18.81 -19.08
N PHE A 224 -10.13 17.86 -19.96
CA PHE A 224 -9.43 17.71 -21.21
C PHE A 224 -9.30 19.10 -21.80
N VAL A 225 -8.07 19.63 -21.86
CA VAL A 225 -7.82 20.89 -22.52
C VAL A 225 -8.07 20.56 -23.97
N VAL A 226 -9.30 20.78 -24.42
CA VAL A 226 -9.61 20.90 -25.83
C VAL A 226 -8.64 21.97 -26.29
N TYR A 227 -7.59 21.54 -26.99
CA TYR A 227 -6.75 22.48 -27.69
C TYR A 227 -7.68 23.10 -28.72
N GLU A 228 -8.25 24.25 -28.37
CA GLU A 228 -9.05 25.04 -29.29
C GLU A 228 -8.17 25.24 -30.51
N ASP A 229 -8.72 24.90 -31.68
CA ASP A 229 -8.01 25.11 -32.94
C ASP A 229 -7.56 26.59 -32.95
N PRO A 230 -6.25 26.88 -33.00
CA PRO A 230 -5.76 28.25 -32.97
C PRO A 230 -6.27 29.06 -34.17
N PHE A 231 -6.87 28.40 -35.17
CA PHE A 231 -7.45 29.00 -36.36
C PHE A 231 -8.98 28.79 -36.37
N PRO A 232 -9.78 29.80 -35.96
CA PRO A 232 -11.22 29.77 -36.14
C PRO A 232 -11.60 29.50 -37.60
N GLU A 233 -12.67 28.73 -37.84
CA GLU A 233 -13.09 28.36 -39.21
C GLU A 233 -13.31 29.58 -40.12
N GLU A 234 -13.80 30.70 -39.58
CA GLU A 234 -13.98 31.97 -40.31
C GLU A 234 -12.64 32.54 -40.81
N MET A 235 -11.59 32.47 -39.98
CA MET A 235 -10.23 32.92 -40.33
C MET A 235 -9.62 31.98 -41.37
N ALA A 236 -9.74 30.68 -41.18
CA ALA A 236 -9.24 29.68 -42.14
C ALA A 236 -9.89 29.86 -43.52
N GLN A 237 -11.20 30.12 -43.58
CA GLN A 237 -11.91 30.41 -44.83
C GLN A 237 -11.49 31.75 -45.45
N ALA A 238 -11.29 32.80 -44.65
CA ALA A 238 -10.83 34.10 -45.14
C ALA A 238 -9.41 34.01 -45.73
N VAL A 239 -8.50 33.29 -45.05
CA VAL A 239 -7.13 33.01 -45.51
C VAL A 239 -7.15 32.18 -46.79
N GLN A 240 -7.95 31.09 -46.84
CA GLN A 240 -8.10 30.30 -48.07
C GLN A 240 -8.63 31.13 -49.24
N ALA A 241 -9.62 31.99 -49.01
CA ALA A 241 -10.15 32.89 -50.04
C ALA A 241 -9.11 33.93 -50.49
N TRP A 242 -8.28 34.43 -49.57
CA TRP A 242 -7.18 35.34 -49.90
C TRP A 242 -6.10 34.66 -50.75
N ILE A 243 -5.62 33.48 -50.33
CA ILE A 243 -4.67 32.66 -51.09
C ILE A 243 -5.25 32.34 -52.47
N GLY A 244 -6.53 31.93 -52.53
CA GLY A 244 -7.24 31.67 -53.78
C GLY A 244 -7.29 32.87 -54.73
N ARG A 245 -7.48 34.10 -54.21
CA ARG A 245 -7.40 35.33 -55.03
C ARG A 245 -5.99 35.56 -55.58
N LYS A 246 -4.95 35.33 -54.78
CA LYS A 246 -3.54 35.48 -55.22
C LYS A 246 -3.17 34.43 -56.27
N PHE A 247 -3.64 33.19 -56.12
CA PHE A 247 -3.45 32.14 -57.12
C PHE A 247 -4.27 32.37 -58.40
N ALA A 248 -5.45 33.00 -58.31
CA ALA A 248 -6.25 33.36 -59.48
C ALA A 248 -5.59 34.41 -60.39
N ILE A 249 -4.58 35.14 -59.91
CA ILE A 249 -3.79 36.09 -60.71
C ILE A 249 -2.83 35.35 -61.68
N GLY A 250 -2.70 34.02 -61.55
CA GLY A 250 -2.03 33.15 -62.54
C GLY A 250 -0.50 33.12 -62.44
N GLY A 251 0.07 33.62 -61.35
CA GLY A 251 1.51 33.57 -61.07
C GLY A 251 1.90 32.35 -60.24
N SER A 252 3.17 31.95 -60.38
CA SER A 252 3.81 31.06 -59.41
C SER A 252 4.16 31.84 -58.15
N TRP A 253 3.88 31.28 -56.98
CA TRP A 253 4.18 31.92 -55.70
C TRP A 253 4.92 30.95 -54.77
N THR A 254 5.92 31.45 -54.06
CA THR A 254 6.58 30.74 -52.95
C THR A 254 5.93 31.08 -51.61
N ILE A 255 6.10 30.24 -50.58
CA ILE A 255 5.58 30.52 -49.23
C ILE A 255 6.15 31.85 -48.72
N ASP A 256 7.44 32.08 -48.93
CA ASP A 256 8.12 33.30 -48.49
C ASP A 256 7.54 34.57 -49.13
N GLU A 257 7.27 34.56 -50.43
CA GLU A 257 6.62 35.67 -51.14
C GLU A 257 5.18 35.92 -50.67
N LEU A 258 4.44 34.85 -50.32
CA LEU A 258 3.08 34.98 -49.80
C LEU A 258 3.07 35.51 -48.36
N LEU A 259 4.07 35.16 -47.55
CA LEU A 259 4.22 35.70 -46.20
C LEU A 259 4.62 37.19 -46.24
N ALA A 260 5.54 37.58 -47.12
CA ALA A 260 5.90 38.98 -47.33
C ALA A 260 4.69 39.80 -47.83
N ALA A 261 3.90 39.27 -48.78
CA ALA A 261 2.69 39.93 -49.25
C ALA A 261 1.59 40.03 -48.17
N ALA A 262 1.54 39.07 -47.23
CA ALA A 262 0.66 39.12 -46.08
C ALA A 262 1.12 40.14 -45.02
N GLU A 263 2.42 40.33 -44.85
CA GLU A 263 2.99 41.40 -44.02
C GLU A 263 2.70 42.80 -44.59
N ASP A 264 2.85 42.97 -45.92
CA ASP A 264 2.54 44.24 -46.60
C ASP A 264 1.04 44.62 -46.53
N GLU A 265 0.16 43.63 -46.40
CA GLU A 265 -1.29 43.82 -46.22
C GLU A 265 -1.72 43.87 -44.73
N ASP A 266 -0.75 44.06 -43.82
CA ASP A 266 -0.91 44.19 -42.36
C ASP A 266 -1.64 43.00 -41.69
N MET A 267 -1.45 41.78 -42.22
CA MET A 267 -2.05 40.58 -41.62
C MET A 267 -1.41 40.22 -40.27
N SER A 268 -2.26 39.77 -39.36
CA SER A 268 -1.82 39.37 -38.01
C SER A 268 -0.91 38.14 -38.05
N LEU A 269 -0.13 37.94 -36.99
CA LEU A 269 0.79 36.81 -36.87
C LEU A 269 0.05 35.46 -36.92
N LEU A 270 -1.15 35.38 -36.34
CA LEU A 270 -2.01 34.18 -36.39
C LEU A 270 -2.52 33.88 -37.80
N GLU A 271 -2.88 34.90 -38.58
CA GLU A 271 -3.29 34.72 -39.98
C GLU A 271 -2.13 34.26 -40.85
N ARG A 272 -0.91 34.78 -40.62
CA ARG A 272 0.31 34.30 -41.29
C ARG A 272 0.64 32.85 -40.92
N GLN A 273 0.47 32.45 -39.66
CA GLN A 273 0.59 31.04 -39.25
C GLN A 273 -0.45 30.15 -39.95
N CYS A 274 -1.68 30.64 -40.09
CA CYS A 274 -2.75 29.95 -40.79
C CYS A 274 -2.42 29.75 -42.29
N ILE A 275 -1.79 30.75 -42.93
CA ILE A 275 -1.31 30.66 -44.33
C ILE A 275 -0.30 29.53 -44.47
N VAL A 276 0.73 29.49 -43.62
CA VAL A 276 1.75 28.42 -43.67
C VAL A 276 1.11 27.05 -43.47
N TYR A 277 0.21 26.93 -42.50
CA TYR A 277 -0.49 25.68 -42.24
C TYR A 277 -1.35 25.22 -43.43
N ALA A 278 -2.12 26.12 -44.03
CA ALA A 278 -2.95 25.82 -45.19
C ALA A 278 -2.12 25.42 -46.43
N LEU A 279 -0.98 26.07 -46.66
CA LEU A 279 -0.06 25.74 -47.76
C LEU A 279 0.71 24.43 -47.51
N TYR A 280 1.09 24.14 -46.27
CA TYR A 280 1.72 22.87 -45.93
C TYR A 280 0.77 21.68 -46.12
N ARG A 281 -0.51 21.85 -45.73
CA ARG A 281 -1.55 20.83 -45.96
C ARG A 281 -1.84 20.56 -47.44
N SER A 282 -1.59 21.53 -48.32
CA SER A 282 -1.79 21.36 -49.76
C SER A 282 -0.58 20.78 -50.51
N PHE A 283 0.50 20.44 -49.80
CA PHE A 283 1.68 19.79 -50.38
C PHE A 283 1.41 18.34 -50.89
N PRO A 284 0.72 17.45 -50.14
CA PRO A 284 0.35 16.13 -50.65
C PRO A 284 -0.76 16.27 -51.71
N GLU A 285 -0.61 15.63 -52.87
CA GLU A 285 -1.62 15.67 -53.95
C GLU A 285 -3.01 15.14 -53.49
N SER A 286 -3.06 14.33 -52.43
CA SER A 286 -4.29 13.78 -51.85
C SER A 286 -5.09 14.78 -51.00
N GLU A 287 -4.48 15.85 -50.50
CA GLU A 287 -5.10 16.85 -49.61
C GLU A 287 -5.03 18.27 -50.17
N ASN A 288 -4.72 18.42 -51.47
CA ASN A 288 -4.55 19.72 -52.09
C ASN A 288 -5.87 20.52 -52.10
N LEU A 289 -5.94 21.52 -51.22
CA LEU A 289 -7.05 22.47 -51.11
C LEU A 289 -7.19 23.36 -52.35
N PHE A 290 -6.13 23.49 -53.16
CA PHE A 290 -6.06 24.34 -54.35
C PHE A 290 -5.82 23.49 -55.59
N GLY A 291 -6.86 22.79 -56.07
CA GLY A 291 -6.76 21.84 -57.18
C GLY A 291 -6.25 22.39 -58.52
N GLY A 292 -6.12 23.72 -58.67
CA GLY A 292 -5.53 24.37 -59.84
C GLY A 292 -4.03 24.66 -59.76
N MET A 293 -3.36 24.36 -58.63
CA MET A 293 -1.93 24.62 -58.40
C MET A 293 -1.20 23.35 -57.99
N LYS A 294 0.04 23.18 -58.44
CA LYS A 294 0.92 22.08 -58.02
C LYS A 294 2.04 22.61 -57.13
N ALA A 295 2.17 22.01 -55.94
CA ALA A 295 3.21 22.34 -54.97
C ALA A 295 4.50 21.58 -55.27
N ARG A 296 5.66 22.23 -55.14
CA ARG A 296 7.00 21.65 -55.24
C ARG A 296 7.87 22.26 -54.15
N ALA A 297 8.73 21.47 -53.49
CA ALA A 297 9.75 22.05 -52.62
C ALA A 297 10.82 22.74 -53.47
N ASP A 298 11.08 24.02 -53.21
CA ASP A 298 12.03 24.87 -53.95
C ASP A 298 12.83 25.73 -52.95
N GLY A 299 13.84 25.11 -52.33
CA GLY A 299 14.73 25.75 -51.36
C GLY A 299 14.24 25.71 -49.91
N THR A 300 14.83 26.54 -49.05
CA THR A 300 14.51 26.68 -47.63
C THR A 300 14.19 28.13 -47.30
N PHE A 301 13.19 28.38 -46.46
CA PHE A 301 12.86 29.71 -45.95
C PHE A 301 12.94 29.75 -44.42
N ASP A 302 13.22 30.94 -43.88
CA ASP A 302 13.27 31.22 -42.45
C ASP A 302 12.55 32.56 -42.23
N SER A 303 11.38 32.51 -41.59
CA SER A 303 10.54 33.65 -41.28
C SER A 303 10.22 33.65 -39.79
N ASP A 304 9.88 34.83 -39.24
CA ASP A 304 9.43 35.01 -37.84
C ASP A 304 8.28 34.07 -37.44
N VAL A 305 7.56 33.53 -38.43
CA VAL A 305 6.40 32.66 -38.27
C VAL A 305 6.74 31.17 -38.36
N ALA A 306 7.62 30.76 -39.28
CA ALA A 306 7.99 29.36 -39.52
C ALA A 306 9.30 29.25 -40.32
N ALA A 307 10.03 28.15 -40.14
CA ALA A 307 11.23 27.80 -40.90
C ALA A 307 11.09 26.39 -41.48
N GLY A 308 11.52 26.19 -42.73
CA GLY A 308 11.42 24.89 -43.40
C GLY A 308 11.67 24.93 -44.91
N ASP A 309 11.22 23.89 -45.62
CA ASP A 309 11.31 23.84 -47.09
C ASP A 309 10.32 24.84 -47.71
N ASN A 310 10.82 25.70 -48.59
CA ASN A 310 9.99 26.72 -49.24
C ASN A 310 9.19 26.08 -50.36
N LEU A 311 7.86 26.01 -50.20
CA LEU A 311 7.01 25.40 -51.21
C LEU A 311 6.66 26.42 -52.28
N ARG A 312 6.95 26.07 -53.53
CA ARG A 312 6.54 26.81 -54.71
C ARG A 312 5.27 26.19 -55.28
N PHE A 313 4.25 27.04 -55.47
CA PHE A 313 2.98 26.68 -56.10
C PHE A 313 2.95 27.23 -57.51
N ASP A 314 2.84 26.35 -58.51
CA ASP A 314 2.72 26.73 -59.92
C ASP A 314 1.33 26.36 -60.47
N PRO A 315 0.75 27.16 -61.37
CA PRO A 315 -0.53 26.82 -61.98
C PRO A 315 -0.39 25.53 -62.80
N VAL A 316 -1.35 24.62 -62.62
CA VAL A 316 -1.45 23.41 -63.44
C VAL A 316 -1.89 23.86 -64.83
N GLU A 317 -1.00 23.77 -65.83
CA GLU A 317 -1.36 24.04 -67.22
C GLU A 317 -2.49 23.11 -67.65
N THR A 318 -3.70 23.66 -67.78
CA THR A 318 -4.85 22.95 -68.34
C THR A 318 -4.58 22.70 -69.82
N ARG A 319 -4.30 21.45 -70.19
CA ARG A 319 -4.20 20.99 -71.58
C ARG A 319 -5.50 20.36 -72.03
#